data_AF-A0A434GH20-F1
#
_entry.id   AF-A0A434GH20-F1
#
_cell.length_a   1.000
_cell.length_b   1.000
_cell.length_c   1.000
_cell.angle_alpha   90.00
_cell.angle_beta   90.00
_cell.angle_gamma   90.00
#
_symmetry.space_group_name_H-M   'P 1'
#
loop_
_entity.id
_entity.type
_entity.pdbx_description
1 polymer ?
#
loop_
_entity_poly.entity_id
_entity_poly.type
_entity_poly.pdbx_seq_one_letter_code
_entity_poly.pdbx_strand_id
1 'polypeptide(L)'
;MHLKRHAIMLASALAASFAATGPAYVHPHVFAEARLDVILSPDHQSVKALRHLWRFDDLFSSTVMMEFDKNSDLKLDDKELKEVADTVHASLAEFNYFQLVTVDGKDVAMTPPPHLMANFDNDQLIIL
;
A
#
# COMPACT_ATOMS: atom_id res chain seq x y z
N MET A 1 16.30 39.66 43.86
CA MET A 1 15.12 39.81 42.96
C MET A 1 15.39 39.43 41.50
N HIS A 2 16.59 39.66 40.95
CA HIS A 2 16.89 39.33 39.55
C HIS A 2 16.86 37.83 39.21
N LEU A 3 17.39 36.96 40.08
CA LEU A 3 17.45 35.51 39.80
C LEU A 3 16.06 34.86 39.63
N LYS A 4 15.07 35.28 40.45
CA LYS A 4 13.68 34.81 40.36
C LYS A 4 12.99 35.25 39.05
N ARG A 5 13.31 36.45 38.55
CA ARG A 5 12.78 36.96 37.28
C ARG A 5 13.28 36.17 36.07
N HIS A 6 14.57 35.80 36.06
CA HIS A 6 15.14 34.99 34.98
C HIS A 6 14.56 33.57 34.97
N ALA A 7 14.36 32.97 36.15
CA ALA A 7 13.73 31.64 36.27
C ALA A 7 12.29 31.64 35.73
N ILE A 8 11.51 32.69 36.02
CA ILE A 8 10.13 32.82 35.51
C ILE A 8 10.13 33.01 33.99
N MET A 9 11.01 33.86 33.44
CA MET A 9 11.10 34.03 31.98
C MET A 9 11.49 32.73 31.27
N LEU A 10 12.44 31.97 31.82
CA LEU A 10 12.82 30.67 31.25
C LEU A 10 11.66 29.68 31.27
N ALA A 11 10.93 29.61 32.38
CA ALA A 11 9.77 28.72 32.51
C ALA A 11 8.64 29.10 31.55
N SER A 12 8.36 30.40 31.39
CA SER A 12 7.37 30.89 30.42
C SER A 12 7.80 30.65 28.98
N ALA A 13 9.07 30.84 28.64
CA ALA A 13 9.59 30.54 27.31
C ALA A 13 9.52 29.05 26.99
N LEU A 14 9.85 28.18 27.96
CA LEU A 14 9.74 26.74 27.80
C LEU A 14 8.29 26.28 27.62
N ALA A 15 7.37 26.81 28.43
CA ALA A 15 5.94 26.52 28.32
C ALA A 15 5.36 26.99 26.97
N ALA A 16 5.78 28.16 26.48
CA ALA A 16 5.40 28.66 25.17
C ALA A 16 5.91 27.76 24.03
N SER A 17 7.14 27.25 24.13
CA SER A 17 7.69 26.30 23.15
C SER A 17 6.93 24.98 23.10
N PHE A 18 6.51 24.43 24.25
CA PHE A 18 5.67 23.22 24.29
C PHE A 18 4.25 23.48 23.79
N ALA A 19 3.69 24.67 24.03
CA ALA A 19 2.38 25.04 23.51
C ALA A 19 2.38 25.31 21.99
N ALA A 20 3.55 25.53 21.39
CA ALA A 20 3.70 25.79 19.96
C ALA A 20 3.84 24.51 19.10
N THR A 21 3.87 23.32 19.69
CA THR A 21 3.92 22.07 18.91
C THR A 21 2.53 21.71 18.40
N GLY A 22 2.34 21.72 17.07
CA GLY A 22 1.13 21.19 16.44
C GLY A 22 1.15 19.67 16.31
N PRO A 23 -0.02 19.03 16.11
CA PRO A 23 -0.06 17.61 15.78
C PRO A 23 0.68 17.35 14.47
N ALA A 24 1.56 16.36 14.45
CA ALA A 24 2.14 15.87 13.22
C ALA A 24 1.06 15.09 12.45
N TYR A 25 0.75 15.54 11.23
CA TYR A 25 -0.11 14.78 10.33
C TYR A 25 0.67 13.60 9.77
N VAL A 26 0.50 12.43 10.39
CA VAL A 26 1.07 11.18 9.88
C VAL A 26 0.00 10.50 9.05
N HIS A 27 0.23 10.38 7.75
CA HIS A 27 -0.62 9.60 6.85
C HIS A 27 -0.56 8.11 7.26
N PRO A 28 -1.64 7.32 7.08
CA PRO A 28 -1.59 5.90 7.33
C PRO A 28 -0.56 5.27 6.38
N HIS A 29 0.43 4.60 6.94
CA HIS A 29 1.44 3.91 6.14
C HIS A 29 0.92 2.51 5.85
N VAL A 30 0.82 2.19 4.55
CA VAL A 30 0.57 0.84 4.05
C VAL A 30 1.91 0.30 3.59
N PHE A 31 2.28 -0.87 4.07
CA PHE A 31 3.48 -1.58 3.68
C PHE A 31 3.11 -2.81 2.86
N ALA A 32 3.93 -3.11 1.86
CA ALA A 32 3.78 -4.31 1.06
C ALA A 32 5.14 -4.93 0.77
N GLU A 33 5.22 -6.25 0.91
CA GLU A 33 6.26 -7.05 0.27
C GLU A 33 5.90 -7.19 -1.21
N ALA A 34 6.75 -6.65 -2.07
CA ALA A 34 6.54 -6.69 -3.52
C ALA A 34 7.52 -7.66 -4.19
N ARG A 35 6.95 -8.55 -5.01
CA ARG A 35 7.68 -9.46 -5.88
C ARG A 35 7.27 -9.21 -7.32
N LEU A 36 8.24 -9.31 -8.22
CA LEU A 36 8.03 -9.28 -9.67
C LEU A 36 8.49 -10.61 -10.25
N ASP A 37 7.56 -11.35 -10.84
CA ASP A 37 7.86 -12.54 -11.62
C ASP A 37 8.07 -12.16 -13.09
N VAL A 38 9.24 -12.51 -13.62
CA VAL A 38 9.60 -12.32 -15.02
C VAL A 38 9.39 -13.65 -15.75
N ILE A 39 8.36 -13.71 -16.58
CA ILE A 39 8.01 -14.91 -17.33
C ILE A 39 8.73 -14.87 -18.67
N LEU A 40 9.58 -15.86 -18.93
CA LEU A 40 10.31 -15.98 -20.19
C LEU A 40 9.47 -16.70 -21.27
N SER A 41 9.82 -16.48 -22.53
CA SER A 41 9.35 -17.30 -23.65
C SER A 41 9.87 -18.74 -23.53
N PRO A 42 9.23 -19.74 -24.16
CA PRO A 42 9.66 -21.13 -24.08
C PRO A 42 11.09 -21.42 -24.55
N ASP A 43 11.63 -20.57 -25.44
CA ASP A 43 13.01 -20.61 -25.92
C ASP A 43 14.00 -19.82 -25.04
N HIS A 44 13.50 -19.15 -24.00
CA HIS A 44 14.25 -18.33 -23.04
C HIS A 44 14.98 -17.12 -23.68
N GLN A 45 14.57 -16.71 -24.89
CA GLN A 45 15.20 -15.58 -25.60
C GLN A 45 14.51 -14.24 -25.38
N SER A 46 13.29 -14.22 -24.83
CA SER A 46 12.51 -13.01 -24.61
C SER A 46 11.70 -13.06 -23.31
N VAL A 47 11.30 -11.89 -22.82
CA VAL A 47 10.34 -11.77 -21.72
C VAL A 47 8.93 -11.76 -22.30
N LYS A 48 8.11 -12.73 -21.87
CA LYS A 48 6.72 -12.89 -22.28
C LYS A 48 5.74 -12.10 -21.41
N ALA A 49 6.00 -12.02 -20.11
CA ALA A 49 5.13 -11.30 -19.17
C ALA A 49 5.88 -10.87 -17.92
N LEU A 50 5.35 -9.83 -17.28
CA LEU A 50 5.74 -9.36 -15.96
C LEU A 50 4.53 -9.50 -15.06
N ARG A 51 4.70 -10.08 -13.87
CA ARG A 51 3.61 -10.32 -12.91
C ARG A 51 3.98 -9.81 -11.53
N HIS A 52 3.15 -8.93 -11.00
CA HIS A 52 3.30 -8.46 -9.64
C HIS A 52 2.68 -9.46 -8.67
N LEU A 53 3.31 -9.61 -7.52
CA LEU A 53 2.69 -10.18 -6.34
C LEU A 53 2.96 -9.22 -5.19
N TRP A 54 1.89 -8.83 -4.51
CA TRP A 54 1.96 -7.98 -3.33
C TRP A 54 1.36 -8.70 -2.14
N ARG A 55 2.07 -8.66 -1.03
CA ARG A 55 1.57 -9.10 0.28
C ARG A 55 1.59 -7.90 1.20
N PHE A 56 0.44 -7.52 1.72
CA PHE A 56 0.30 -6.33 2.54
C PHE A 56 0.47 -6.64 4.03
N ASP A 57 0.81 -5.60 4.80
CA ASP A 57 0.88 -5.68 6.24
C ASP A 57 -0.49 -5.98 6.88
N ASP A 58 -0.45 -6.46 8.12
CA ASP A 58 -1.61 -6.92 8.88
C ASP A 58 -2.61 -5.76 9.14
N LEU A 59 -2.12 -4.53 9.34
CA LEU A 59 -2.98 -3.39 9.63
C LEU A 59 -3.80 -3.01 8.40
N PHE A 60 -3.17 -2.85 7.24
CA PHE A 60 -3.92 -2.61 6.00
C PHE A 60 -4.85 -3.77 5.68
N SER A 61 -4.37 -5.01 5.81
CA SER A 61 -5.16 -6.22 5.55
C SER A 61 -6.42 -6.28 6.42
N SER A 62 -6.33 -5.90 7.69
CA SER A 62 -7.50 -5.80 8.58
C SER A 62 -8.54 -4.78 8.11
N THR A 63 -8.11 -3.65 7.53
CA THR A 63 -9.06 -2.66 6.98
C THR A 63 -9.80 -3.18 5.77
N VAL A 64 -9.13 -3.97 4.93
CA VAL A 64 -9.76 -4.63 3.77
C VAL A 64 -10.73 -5.70 4.24
N MET A 65 -10.36 -6.51 5.24
CA MET A 65 -11.28 -7.47 5.85
C MET A 65 -12.57 -6.78 6.31
N MET A 66 -12.45 -5.70 7.10
CA MET A 66 -13.61 -4.97 7.62
C MET A 66 -14.51 -4.35 6.53
N GLU A 67 -13.93 -3.95 5.41
CA GLU A 67 -14.67 -3.32 4.31
C GLU A 67 -15.42 -4.36 3.45
N PHE A 68 -14.80 -5.51 3.21
CA PHE A 68 -15.29 -6.50 2.24
C PHE A 68 -15.99 -7.71 2.86
N ASP A 69 -15.80 -8.00 4.15
CA ASP A 69 -16.55 -9.02 4.88
C ASP A 69 -18.02 -8.56 5.08
N LYS A 70 -18.88 -8.90 4.12
CA LYS A 70 -20.29 -8.49 4.12
C LYS A 70 -21.13 -9.35 5.05
N ASN A 71 -20.67 -10.56 5.36
CA ASN A 71 -21.38 -11.52 6.18
C ASN A 71 -20.97 -11.48 7.67
N SER A 72 -19.90 -10.73 7.98
CA SER A 72 -19.34 -10.52 9.32
C SER A 72 -18.83 -11.79 10.01
N ASP A 73 -18.30 -12.75 9.26
CA ASP A 73 -17.75 -14.00 9.78
C ASP A 73 -16.22 -13.99 9.99
N LEU A 74 -15.58 -12.84 9.76
CA LEU A 74 -14.14 -12.59 9.88
C LEU A 74 -13.30 -13.39 8.88
N LYS A 75 -13.89 -13.75 7.74
CA LYS A 75 -13.21 -14.34 6.60
C LYS A 75 -13.67 -13.63 5.34
N LEU A 76 -12.85 -13.74 4.29
CA LEU A 76 -13.26 -13.34 2.95
C LEU A 76 -13.54 -14.60 2.15
N ASP A 77 -14.80 -14.79 1.76
CA ASP A 77 -15.19 -15.86 0.86
C ASP A 77 -14.76 -15.57 -0.59
N ASP A 78 -14.93 -16.56 -1.48
CA ASP A 78 -14.53 -16.42 -2.90
C ASP A 78 -15.17 -15.22 -3.60
N LYS A 79 -16.40 -14.86 -3.22
CA LYS A 79 -17.13 -13.74 -3.83
C LYS A 79 -16.61 -12.41 -3.29
N GLU A 80 -16.34 -12.32 -1.99
CA GLU A 80 -15.76 -11.14 -1.35
C GLU A 80 -14.32 -10.90 -1.82
N LEU A 81 -13.48 -11.95 -1.90
CA LEU A 81 -12.14 -11.88 -2.49
C LEU A 81 -12.17 -11.44 -3.96
N LYS A 82 -13.15 -11.92 -4.73
CA LYS A 82 -13.35 -11.44 -6.10
C LYS A 82 -13.68 -9.95 -6.14
N GLU A 83 -14.53 -9.46 -5.23
CA GLU A 83 -14.85 -8.04 -5.13
C GLU A 83 -13.62 -7.18 -4.78
N VAL A 84 -12.76 -7.67 -3.88
CA VAL A 84 -11.46 -7.06 -3.58
C VAL A 84 -10.60 -6.99 -4.85
N ALA A 85 -10.43 -8.12 -5.55
CA ALA A 85 -9.60 -8.20 -6.75
C ALA A 85 -10.09 -7.26 -7.87
N ASP A 86 -11.41 -7.21 -8.11
CA ASP A 86 -12.02 -6.33 -9.11
C ASP A 86 -11.84 -4.86 -8.73
N THR A 87 -11.99 -4.51 -7.44
CA THR A 87 -11.79 -3.15 -6.94
C THR A 87 -10.34 -2.69 -7.08
N VAL A 88 -9.39 -3.55 -6.71
CA VAL A 88 -7.96 -3.27 -6.87
C VAL A 88 -7.59 -3.16 -8.34
N HIS A 89 -8.06 -4.06 -9.20
CA HIS A 89 -7.81 -4.01 -10.65
C HIS A 89 -8.26 -2.69 -11.27
N ALA A 90 -9.47 -2.25 -10.95
CA ALA A 90 -9.99 -0.96 -11.41
C ALA A 90 -9.14 0.22 -10.90
N SER A 91 -8.75 0.19 -9.62
CA SER A 91 -7.93 1.25 -9.00
C SER A 91 -6.54 1.34 -9.64
N LEU A 92 -5.92 0.19 -9.94
CA LEU A 92 -4.60 0.11 -10.56
C LEU A 92 -4.58 0.62 -12.01
N ALA A 93 -5.71 0.53 -12.71
CA ALA A 93 -5.82 1.01 -14.08
C ALA A 93 -5.51 2.51 -14.21
N GLU A 94 -5.85 3.31 -13.20
CA GLU A 94 -5.56 4.74 -13.14
C GLU A 94 -4.05 5.06 -13.08
N PHE A 95 -3.24 4.07 -12.66
CA PHE A 95 -1.80 4.20 -12.45
C PHE A 95 -0.98 3.28 -13.38
N ASN A 96 -1.55 2.88 -14.52
CA ASN A 96 -0.91 1.94 -15.46
C ASN A 96 -0.42 0.64 -14.79
N TYR A 97 -1.15 0.18 -13.77
CA TYR A 97 -0.82 -1.02 -12.99
C TYR A 97 0.58 -0.98 -12.36
N PHE A 98 1.16 0.21 -12.18
CA PHE A 98 2.54 0.43 -11.75
C PHE A 98 3.60 -0.33 -12.58
N GLN A 99 3.27 -0.70 -13.82
CA GLN A 99 4.18 -1.39 -14.73
C GLN A 99 4.72 -0.44 -15.79
N LEU A 100 5.92 0.08 -15.55
CA LEU A 100 6.63 0.96 -16.48
C LEU A 100 7.84 0.23 -17.06
N VAL A 101 7.92 0.13 -18.39
CA VAL A 101 9.00 -0.58 -19.09
C VAL A 101 9.48 0.27 -20.24
N THR A 102 10.81 0.33 -20.40
CA THR A 102 11.45 1.03 -21.51
C THR A 102 12.38 0.10 -22.27
N VAL A 103 12.50 0.32 -23.57
CA VAL A 103 13.51 -0.29 -24.45
C VAL A 103 14.17 0.84 -25.23
N ASP A 104 15.49 0.94 -25.13
CA ASP A 104 16.29 2.01 -25.75
C ASP A 104 15.75 3.44 -25.44
N GLY A 105 15.30 3.64 -24.21
CA GLY A 105 14.76 4.91 -23.73
C GLY A 105 13.36 5.26 -24.24
N LYS A 106 12.65 4.32 -24.87
CA LYS A 106 11.25 4.47 -25.29
C LYS A 106 10.32 3.57 -24.48
N ASP A 107 9.17 4.09 -24.10
CA ASP A 107 8.16 3.33 -23.37
C ASP A 107 7.62 2.18 -24.23
N VAL A 108 7.46 1.01 -23.61
CA VAL A 108 6.77 -0.13 -24.20
C VAL A 108 5.33 -0.13 -23.69
N ALA A 109 4.37 -0.10 -24.60
CA ALA A 109 2.96 -0.21 -24.25
C ALA A 109 2.67 -1.58 -23.64
N MET A 110 2.23 -1.60 -22.38
CA MET A 110 1.90 -2.80 -21.64
C MET A 110 0.42 -3.14 -21.78
N THR A 111 0.10 -4.42 -21.88
CA THR A 111 -1.29 -4.92 -21.83
C THR A 111 -1.61 -5.27 -20.39
N PRO A 112 -2.72 -4.75 -19.81
CA PRO A 112 -3.10 -5.08 -18.45
C PRO A 112 -3.56 -6.54 -18.32
N PRO A 113 -3.44 -7.14 -17.13
CA PRO A 113 -4.02 -8.45 -16.89
C PRO A 113 -5.55 -8.38 -17.01
N PRO A 114 -6.21 -9.42 -17.56
CA PRO A 114 -7.67 -9.41 -17.71
C PRO A 114 -8.41 -9.51 -16.38
N HIS A 115 -7.76 -10.02 -15.34
CA HIS A 115 -8.24 -10.11 -13.97
C HIS A 115 -7.05 -10.20 -13.02
N LEU A 116 -7.25 -9.78 -11.77
CA LEU A 116 -6.35 -10.09 -10.66
C LEU A 116 -6.94 -11.21 -9.82
N MET A 117 -6.12 -11.78 -8.95
CA MET A 117 -6.53 -12.67 -7.89
C MET A 117 -6.21 -12.04 -6.55
N ALA A 118 -7.17 -12.07 -5.62
CA ALA A 118 -6.93 -11.74 -4.23
C ALA A 118 -7.00 -13.02 -3.39
N ASN A 119 -6.18 -13.08 -2.35
CA ASN A 119 -6.22 -14.11 -1.33
C ASN A 119 -6.02 -13.47 0.04
N PHE A 120 -6.55 -14.09 1.09
CA PHE A 120 -6.32 -13.68 2.46
C PHE A 120 -5.74 -14.87 3.23
N ASP A 121 -4.47 -14.77 3.61
CA ASP A 121 -3.73 -15.87 4.24
C ASP A 121 -2.82 -15.33 5.34
N ASN A 122 -2.81 -16.00 6.49
CA ASN A 122 -2.04 -15.59 7.69
C ASN A 122 -2.23 -14.10 8.03
N ASP A 123 -3.49 -13.64 8.08
CA ASP A 123 -3.89 -12.25 8.37
C ASP A 123 -3.42 -11.20 7.34
N GLN A 124 -2.96 -11.64 6.18
CA GLN A 124 -2.42 -10.77 5.13
C GLN A 124 -3.20 -10.90 3.82
N LEU A 125 -3.52 -9.75 3.25
CA LEU A 125 -4.01 -9.65 1.88
C LEU A 125 -2.86 -9.90 0.91
N ILE A 126 -3.09 -10.79 -0.05
CA ILE A 126 -2.19 -11.08 -1.16
C ILE A 126 -2.90 -10.78 -2.47
N ILE A 127 -2.27 -10.00 -3.35
CA ILE A 127 -2.74 -9.67 -4.69
C ILE A 127 -1.79 -10.25 -5.74
N LEU A 128 -2.33 -10.90 -6.76
CA LEU A 128 -1.62 -11.53 -7.87
C LEU A 128 -2.22 -11.15 -9.24
#